data_AF-A0A8S1EHS5-F1
#
_entry.id   AF-A0A8S1EHS5-F1
#
_cell.length_a   1.000
_cell.length_b   1.000
_cell.length_c   1.000
_cell.angle_alpha   90.00
_cell.angle_beta   90.00
_cell.angle_gamma   90.00
#
_symmetry.space_group_name_H-M   'P 1'
#
loop_
_entity.id
_entity.type
_entity.pdbx_description
1 polymer ?
#
loop_
_entity_poly.entity_id
_entity_poly.type
_entity_poly.pdbx_seq_one_letter_code
_entity_poly.pdbx_strand_id
1 'polypeptide(L)'
;MTMIFSKMSGNSPQSNGTALGVRIIGGSFLCLSIVSSVIACALWDPDQRTPAQNYSYYCGLVATVLLNISIVYLMNRGITLQKAHYLQPFIVCALLHLIVCILLSAIFFLYVVTRATFYSPWSDLGFFAIFVILTGFWIIAISLAREYRDYIIYDDFLHENLPSYV
;
A
#
# COMPACT_ATOMS: atom_id res chain seq x y z
N MET A 1 25.24 -32.97 -5.51
CA MET A 1 25.50 -31.57 -5.10
C MET A 1 25.18 -30.67 -6.29
N THR A 2 23.91 -30.68 -6.72
CA THR A 2 23.47 -30.23 -8.06
C THR A 2 22.02 -29.72 -8.01
N MET A 3 21.68 -29.00 -6.94
CA MET A 3 20.35 -28.38 -6.75
C MET A 3 20.43 -26.87 -6.49
N ILE A 4 21.50 -26.20 -6.93
CA ILE A 4 21.69 -24.76 -6.73
C ILE A 4 21.68 -23.96 -8.05
N PHE A 5 21.84 -24.61 -9.21
CA PHE A 5 21.95 -23.90 -10.49
C PHE A 5 20.68 -23.85 -11.34
N SER A 6 19.59 -24.57 -11.01
CA SER A 6 18.36 -24.50 -11.83
C SER A 6 17.48 -23.28 -11.52
N LYS A 7 17.86 -22.44 -10.54
CA LYS A 7 17.08 -21.23 -10.15
C LYS A 7 17.67 -19.92 -10.67
N MET A 8 18.62 -20.00 -11.60
CA MET A 8 19.24 -18.85 -12.28
C MET A 8 18.88 -18.80 -13.77
N SER A 9 17.77 -19.40 -14.17
CA SER A 9 17.18 -19.21 -15.50
C SER A 9 15.90 -18.40 -15.32
N GLY A 10 15.94 -17.08 -15.51
CA GLY A 10 14.72 -16.32 -15.80
C GLY A 10 14.54 -14.90 -15.25
N ASN A 11 15.41 -14.36 -14.38
CA ASN A 11 15.18 -12.98 -13.91
C ASN A 11 15.78 -11.96 -14.89
N SER A 12 14.95 -11.42 -15.78
CA SER A 12 15.31 -10.25 -16.57
C SER A 12 15.66 -9.06 -15.65
N PRO A 13 16.56 -8.16 -16.03
CA PRO A 13 16.88 -6.95 -15.25
C PRO A 13 15.63 -6.13 -14.87
N GLN A 14 14.61 -6.19 -15.72
CA GLN A 14 13.31 -5.56 -15.53
C GLN A 14 12.48 -6.19 -14.40
N SER A 15 12.56 -7.50 -14.17
CA SER A 15 11.84 -8.18 -13.08
C SER A 15 12.44 -7.91 -11.70
N ASN A 16 13.77 -7.76 -11.63
CA ASN A 16 14.46 -7.38 -10.40
C ASN A 16 14.16 -5.92 -10.01
N GLY A 17 14.06 -5.02 -10.99
CA GLY A 17 13.71 -3.62 -10.77
C GLY A 17 12.28 -3.42 -10.26
N THR A 18 11.30 -4.08 -10.88
CA THR A 18 9.90 -4.02 -10.44
C THR A 18 9.70 -4.68 -9.08
N ALA A 19 10.32 -5.83 -8.81
CA ALA A 19 10.29 -6.47 -7.49
C ALA A 19 10.85 -5.56 -6.39
N LEU A 20 11.96 -4.86 -6.65
CA LEU A 20 12.50 -3.88 -5.71
C LEU A 20 11.55 -2.70 -5.50
N GLY A 21 10.94 -2.19 -6.57
CA GLY A 21 9.93 -1.13 -6.51
C GLY A 21 8.74 -1.51 -5.62
N VAL A 22 8.20 -2.73 -5.79
CA VAL A 22 7.11 -3.24 -4.95
C VAL A 22 7.53 -3.35 -3.48
N ARG A 23 8.76 -3.82 -3.20
CA ARG A 23 9.29 -3.88 -1.81
C ARG A 23 9.40 -2.49 -1.18
N ILE A 24 9.90 -1.50 -1.92
CA ILE A 24 10.01 -0.11 -1.46
C ILE A 24 8.62 0.44 -1.11
N ILE A 25 7.63 0.22 -1.98
CA ILE A 25 6.25 0.65 -1.73
C ILE A 25 5.69 -0.01 -0.47
N GLY A 26 5.89 -1.31 -0.27
CA GLY A 26 5.44 -2.00 0.94
C GLY A 26 6.09 -1.46 2.22
N GLY A 27 7.38 -1.12 2.15
CA GLY A 27 8.09 -0.46 3.24
C GLY A 27 7.53 0.93 3.55
N SER A 28 7.30 1.74 2.52
CA SER A 28 6.68 3.06 2.65
C SER A 28 5.28 2.98 3.23
N PHE A 29 4.47 2.03 2.79
CA PHE A 29 3.13 1.77 3.33
C PHE A 29 3.16 1.46 4.83
N LEU A 30 4.08 0.59 5.27
CA LEU A 30 4.21 0.25 6.68
C LEU A 30 4.68 1.46 7.51
N CYS A 31 5.63 2.23 6.99
CA CYS A 31 6.12 3.45 7.63
C CYS A 31 4.98 4.46 7.83
N LEU A 32 4.19 4.73 6.77
CA LEU A 32 3.03 5.61 6.84
C LEU A 32 2.00 5.11 7.86
N SER A 33 1.76 3.80 7.93
CA SER A 33 0.86 3.19 8.92
C SER A 33 1.34 3.37 10.37
N ILE A 34 2.66 3.29 10.62
CA ILE A 34 3.21 3.47 11.97
C ILE A 34 3.11 4.94 12.35
N VAL A 35 3.52 5.85 11.46
CA VAL A 35 3.44 7.30 11.70
C VAL A 35 2.00 7.73 11.93
N SER A 36 1.04 7.26 11.13
CA SER A 36 -0.37 7.59 11.33
C SER A 36 -0.92 7.06 12.65
N SER A 37 -0.50 5.87 13.09
CA SER A 37 -0.89 5.31 14.39
C SER A 37 -0.33 6.10 15.56
N VAL A 38 0.92 6.56 15.47
CA VAL A 38 1.54 7.43 16.51
C VAL A 38 0.81 8.77 16.59
N ILE A 39 0.52 9.39 15.44
CA ILE A 39 -0.26 10.65 15.40
C ILE A 39 -1.66 10.43 15.98
N ALA A 40 -2.32 9.33 15.63
CA ALA A 40 -3.64 8.99 16.14
C ALA A 40 -3.62 8.88 17.68
N CYS A 41 -2.64 8.14 18.24
CA CYS A 41 -2.44 8.08 19.69
C CYS A 41 -2.17 9.45 20.32
N ALA A 42 -1.37 10.31 19.67
CA ALA A 42 -1.03 11.63 20.20
C ALA A 42 -2.23 12.60 20.22
N LEU A 43 -3.17 12.43 19.28
CA LEU A 43 -4.40 13.23 19.19
C LEU A 43 -5.55 12.66 20.03
N TRP A 44 -5.41 11.44 20.55
CA TRP A 44 -6.43 10.81 21.37
C TRP A 44 -6.36 11.33 22.81
N ASP A 45 -7.44 11.93 23.28
CA ASP A 45 -7.60 12.36 24.67
C ASP A 45 -8.36 11.28 25.45
N PRO A 46 -7.67 10.43 26.26
CA PRO A 46 -8.30 9.33 26.97
C PRO A 46 -9.15 9.79 28.17
N ASP A 47 -8.87 10.98 28.72
CA ASP A 47 -9.53 11.48 29.93
C ASP A 47 -10.96 11.94 29.66
N GLN A 48 -11.26 12.31 28.40
CA GLN A 48 -12.61 12.70 27.96
C GLN A 48 -13.48 11.51 27.51
N ARG A 49 -13.00 10.26 27.62
CA ARG A 49 -13.62 9.08 27.00
C ARG A 49 -13.88 7.99 28.03
N THR A 50 -14.88 7.14 27.75
CA THR A 50 -15.16 6.01 28.65
C THR A 50 -14.07 4.93 28.52
N PRO A 51 -13.82 4.12 29.56
CA PRO A 51 -12.83 3.04 29.49
C PRO A 51 -13.06 2.07 28.32
N ALA A 52 -14.33 1.79 27.99
CA ALA A 52 -14.70 0.94 26.86
C ALA A 52 -14.30 1.55 25.50
N GLN A 53 -14.43 2.87 25.35
CA GLN A 53 -14.02 3.59 24.13
C GLN A 53 -12.50 3.62 23.99
N ASN A 54 -11.77 3.85 25.08
CA ASN A 54 -10.31 3.80 25.08
C ASN A 54 -9.80 2.41 24.69
N TYR A 55 -10.38 1.36 25.29
CA TYR A 55 -10.02 -0.01 24.96
C TYR A 55 -10.29 -0.35 23.49
N SER A 56 -11.47 -0.01 22.96
CA SER A 56 -11.81 -0.29 21.57
C SER A 56 -10.92 0.49 20.60
N TYR A 57 -10.55 1.73 20.94
CA TYR A 57 -9.66 2.56 20.14
C TYR A 57 -8.25 1.96 20.03
N TYR A 58 -7.60 1.64 21.15
CA TYR A 58 -6.27 1.04 21.14
C TYR A 58 -6.25 -0.36 20.51
N CYS A 59 -7.28 -1.17 20.77
CA CYS A 59 -7.44 -2.48 20.14
C CYS A 59 -7.57 -2.35 18.61
N GLY A 60 -8.36 -1.38 18.14
CA GLY A 60 -8.49 -1.07 16.72
C GLY A 60 -7.16 -0.67 16.08
N LEU A 61 -6.40 0.22 16.74
CA LEU A 61 -5.07 0.63 16.26
C LEU A 61 -4.10 -0.56 16.14
N VAL A 62 -4.01 -1.40 17.17
CA VAL A 62 -3.16 -2.60 17.15
C VAL A 62 -3.60 -3.55 16.04
N ALA A 63 -4.90 -3.79 15.89
CA ALA A 63 -5.44 -4.64 14.84
C ALA A 63 -5.11 -4.10 13.44
N THR A 64 -5.22 -2.78 13.21
CA THR A 64 -4.85 -2.14 11.94
C THR A 64 -3.36 -2.28 11.65
N VAL A 65 -2.48 -2.06 12.63
CA VAL A 65 -1.03 -2.25 12.46
C VAL A 65 -0.69 -3.70 12.11
N LEU A 66 -1.27 -4.67 12.82
CA LEU A 66 -1.07 -6.09 12.55
C LEU A 66 -1.58 -6.50 11.15
N LEU A 67 -2.72 -5.95 10.73
CA LEU A 67 -3.26 -6.15 9.37
C LEU A 67 -2.27 -5.63 8.32
N ASN A 68 -1.74 -4.41 8.50
CA ASN A 68 -0.81 -3.80 7.55
C ASN A 68 0.53 -4.55 7.49
N ILE A 69 1.05 -5.02 8.64
CA ILE A 69 2.22 -5.91 8.70
C ILE A 69 1.93 -7.20 7.91
N SER A 70 0.76 -7.80 8.11
CA SER A 70 0.37 -9.04 7.44
C SER A 70 0.28 -8.88 5.92
N ILE A 71 -0.27 -7.75 5.45
CA ILE A 71 -0.35 -7.42 4.01
C ILE A 71 1.06 -7.32 3.41
N VAL A 72 1.98 -6.60 4.06
CA VAL A 72 3.37 -6.44 3.59
C VAL A 72 4.12 -7.77 3.64
N TYR A 73 3.89 -8.57 4.68
CA TYR A 73 4.46 -9.91 4.79
C TYR A 73 4.01 -10.82 3.65
N LEU A 74 2.70 -10.87 3.37
CA LEU A 74 2.16 -11.64 2.25
C LEU A 74 2.75 -11.15 0.92
N MET A 75 2.83 -9.84 0.71
CA MET A 75 3.44 -9.26 -0.49
C MET A 75 4.90 -9.69 -0.65
N ASN A 76 5.73 -9.57 0.38
CA ASN A 76 7.15 -9.99 0.35
C ASN A 76 7.30 -11.50 0.12
N ARG A 77 6.42 -12.30 0.72
CA ARG A 77 6.35 -13.74 0.48
C ARG A 77 5.95 -14.05 -0.97
N GLY A 78 5.01 -13.31 -1.53
CA GLY A 78 4.58 -13.39 -2.92
C GLY A 78 5.72 -13.11 -3.91
N ILE A 79 6.51 -12.07 -3.64
CA ILE A 79 7.72 -11.75 -4.41
C ILE A 79 8.76 -12.87 -4.31
N THR A 80 9.00 -13.38 -3.10
CA THR A 80 10.03 -14.41 -2.86
C THR A 80 9.65 -15.77 -3.47
N LEU A 81 8.36 -16.10 -3.45
CA LEU A 81 7.83 -17.35 -4.00
C LEU A 81 7.38 -17.22 -5.47
N GLN A 82 7.45 -16.02 -6.07
CA GLN A 82 6.89 -15.71 -7.38
C GLN A 82 5.43 -16.21 -7.52
N LYS A 83 4.58 -15.85 -6.56
CA LYS A 83 3.16 -16.24 -6.55
C LYS A 83 2.26 -15.01 -6.52
N ALA A 84 1.60 -14.76 -7.66
CA ALA A 84 0.76 -13.60 -7.91
C ALA A 84 -0.37 -13.39 -6.88
N HIS A 85 -0.99 -14.48 -6.41
CA HIS A 85 -2.11 -14.43 -5.46
C HIS A 85 -1.77 -13.68 -4.16
N TYR A 86 -0.52 -13.76 -3.69
CA TYR A 86 -0.10 -13.10 -2.45
C TYR A 86 0.02 -11.58 -2.57
N LEU A 87 0.05 -11.01 -3.78
CA LEU A 87 0.01 -9.56 -4.00
C LEU A 87 -1.41 -8.98 -3.92
N GLN A 88 -2.45 -9.83 -4.07
CA GLN A 88 -3.84 -9.39 -4.13
C GLN A 88 -4.29 -8.57 -2.89
N PRO A 89 -3.96 -8.96 -1.63
CA PRO A 89 -4.35 -8.18 -0.45
C PRO A 89 -3.79 -6.76 -0.46
N PHE A 90 -2.55 -6.59 -0.93
CA PHE A 90 -1.93 -5.27 -1.07
C PHE A 90 -2.64 -4.43 -2.13
N ILE A 91 -2.94 -5.00 -3.30
CA ILE A 91 -3.64 -4.30 -4.39
C ILE A 91 -5.04 -3.84 -3.93
N VAL A 92 -5.80 -4.70 -3.25
CA VAL A 92 -7.12 -4.35 -2.73
C VAL A 92 -7.02 -3.24 -1.68
N CYS A 93 -6.06 -3.36 -0.75
CA CYS A 93 -5.82 -2.35 0.27
C CYS A 93 -5.46 -0.99 -0.35
N ALA A 94 -4.55 -0.98 -1.34
CA ALA A 94 -4.15 0.23 -2.05
C ALA A 94 -5.30 0.87 -2.83
N LEU A 95 -6.19 0.06 -3.43
CA LEU A 95 -7.40 0.57 -4.10
C LEU A 95 -8.37 1.24 -3.12
N LEU A 96 -8.58 0.67 -1.94
CA LEU A 96 -9.42 1.28 -0.91
C LEU A 96 -8.83 2.62 -0.46
N HIS A 97 -7.52 2.68 -0.23
CA HIS A 97 -6.85 3.95 0.11
C HIS A 97 -6.94 4.97 -1.02
N LEU A 98 -6.83 4.55 -2.28
CA LEU A 98 -7.00 5.43 -3.44
C LEU A 98 -8.39 6.07 -3.46
N ILE A 99 -9.44 5.26 -3.28
CA ILE A 99 -10.83 5.76 -3.23
C ILE A 99 -10.98 6.79 -2.11
N VAL A 100 -10.49 6.49 -0.91
CA VAL A 100 -10.55 7.40 0.24
C VAL A 100 -9.78 8.70 -0.05
N CYS A 101 -8.60 8.62 -0.67
CA CYS A 101 -7.82 9.82 -1.03
C CYS A 101 -8.51 10.69 -2.08
N ILE A 102 -9.16 10.09 -3.08
CA ILE A 102 -9.94 10.83 -4.09
C ILE A 102 -11.14 11.53 -3.43
N LEU A 103 -11.90 10.82 -2.58
CA LEU A 103 -13.05 11.39 -1.89
C LEU A 103 -12.64 12.55 -0.98
N LEU A 104 -11.58 12.39 -0.18
CA LEU A 104 -11.08 13.45 0.69
C LEU A 104 -10.52 14.62 -0.10
N SER A 105 -9.81 14.38 -1.20
CA SER A 105 -9.36 15.44 -2.11
C SER A 105 -10.54 16.27 -2.64
N ALA A 106 -11.63 15.61 -3.07
CA ALA A 106 -12.83 16.30 -3.53
C ALA A 106 -13.49 17.13 -2.43
N ILE A 107 -13.57 16.60 -1.20
CA ILE A 107 -14.13 17.33 -0.04
C ILE A 107 -13.27 18.55 0.29
N PHE A 108 -11.95 18.41 0.39
CA PHE A 108 -11.07 19.55 0.69
C PHE A 108 -11.06 20.58 -0.43
N PHE A 109 -11.16 20.15 -1.69
CA PHE A 109 -11.32 21.07 -2.81
C PHE A 109 -12.60 21.92 -2.68
N LEU A 110 -13.73 21.29 -2.35
CA LEU A 110 -14.99 22.00 -2.10
C LEU A 110 -14.86 22.98 -0.92
N TYR A 111 -14.15 22.59 0.15
CA TYR A 111 -13.88 23.51 1.27
C TYR A 111 -13.02 24.70 0.87
N VAL A 112 -11.97 24.49 0.09
CA VAL A 112 -11.12 25.58 -0.42
C VAL A 112 -11.97 26.55 -1.25
N VAL A 113 -12.79 26.05 -2.18
CA VAL A 113 -13.64 26.90 -3.03
C VAL A 113 -14.67 27.68 -2.21
N THR A 114 -15.34 27.03 -1.26
CA THR A 114 -16.40 27.65 -0.46
C THR A 114 -15.90 28.60 0.62
N ARG A 115 -14.71 28.37 1.19
CA ARG A 115 -14.13 29.24 2.22
C ARG A 115 -13.21 30.33 1.66
N ALA A 116 -12.68 30.18 0.45
CA ALA A 116 -11.84 31.21 -0.18
C ALA A 116 -12.54 32.58 -0.30
N THR A 117 -13.87 32.62 -0.27
CA THR A 117 -14.66 33.85 -0.31
C THR A 117 -14.86 34.52 1.04
N PHE A 118 -14.67 33.83 2.17
CA PHE A 118 -15.03 34.33 3.50
C PHE A 118 -13.90 34.24 4.55
N TYR A 119 -12.95 33.31 4.39
CA TYR A 119 -11.90 33.03 5.37
C TYR A 119 -10.59 32.63 4.68
N SER A 120 -9.50 32.59 5.46
CA SER A 120 -8.20 32.07 4.99
C SER A 120 -8.29 30.57 4.66
N PRO A 121 -8.06 30.15 3.40
CA PRO A 121 -8.20 28.75 2.97
C PRO A 121 -6.91 27.92 3.14
N TRP A 122 -5.84 28.49 3.71
CA TRP A 122 -4.49 27.90 3.72
C TRP A 122 -4.41 26.50 4.35
N SER A 123 -5.15 26.24 5.44
CA SER A 123 -5.17 24.92 6.08
C SER A 123 -5.87 23.88 5.19
N ASP A 124 -7.01 24.23 4.60
CA ASP A 124 -7.78 23.34 3.73
C ASP A 124 -7.02 23.06 2.43
N LEU A 125 -6.30 24.07 1.90
CA LEU A 125 -5.41 23.93 0.75
C LEU A 125 -4.24 22.98 1.04
N GLY A 126 -3.67 23.07 2.25
CA GLY A 126 -2.64 22.14 2.71
C GLY A 126 -3.15 20.69 2.74
N PHE A 127 -4.32 20.45 3.33
CA PHE A 127 -4.93 19.11 3.34
C PHE A 127 -5.26 18.62 1.93
N PHE A 128 -5.80 19.48 1.06
CA PHE A 128 -6.04 19.16 -0.34
C PHE A 128 -4.76 18.69 -1.03
N ALA A 129 -3.67 19.45 -0.91
CA ALA A 129 -2.39 19.10 -1.52
C ALA A 129 -1.85 17.75 -1.02
N ILE A 130 -1.97 17.48 0.30
CA ILE A 130 -1.56 16.19 0.88
C ILE A 130 -2.33 15.03 0.26
N PHE A 131 -3.67 15.13 0.14
CA PHE A 131 -4.47 14.05 -0.43
C PHE A 131 -4.27 13.86 -1.93
N VAL A 132 -3.93 14.92 -2.68
CA VAL A 132 -3.52 14.81 -4.09
C VAL A 132 -2.20 14.04 -4.22
N ILE A 133 -1.20 14.34 -3.37
CA ILE A 133 0.08 13.62 -3.37
C ILE A 133 -0.14 12.14 -3.01
N LEU A 134 -0.96 11.87 -1.98
CA LEU A 134 -1.31 10.49 -1.60
C LEU A 134 -2.03 9.76 -2.72
N THR A 135 -2.93 10.42 -3.44
CA THR A 135 -3.60 9.85 -4.63
C THR A 135 -2.58 9.41 -5.68
N GLY A 136 -1.60 10.27 -6.00
CA GLY A 136 -0.50 9.93 -6.91
C GLY A 136 0.34 8.74 -6.41
N PHE A 137 0.67 8.73 -5.12
CA PHE A 137 1.38 7.61 -4.49
C PHE A 137 0.63 6.28 -4.67
N TRP A 138 -0.69 6.25 -4.40
CA TRP A 138 -1.48 5.03 -4.53
C TRP A 138 -1.64 4.56 -5.97
N ILE A 139 -1.75 5.48 -6.94
CA ILE A 139 -1.74 5.14 -8.37
C ILE A 139 -0.44 4.43 -8.74
N ILE A 140 0.70 4.98 -8.37
CA ILE A 140 2.02 4.39 -8.64
C ILE A 140 2.15 3.02 -7.96
N ALA A 141 1.72 2.93 -6.69
CA ALA A 141 1.75 1.69 -5.92
C ALA A 141 0.93 0.56 -6.58
N ILE A 142 -0.28 0.87 -7.03
CA ILE A 142 -1.16 -0.09 -7.70
C ILE A 142 -0.56 -0.50 -9.04
N SER A 143 -0.05 0.44 -9.84
CA SER A 143 0.56 0.16 -11.14
C SER A 143 1.74 -0.79 -11.00
N LEU A 144 2.67 -0.52 -10.09
CA LEU A 144 3.84 -1.38 -9.85
C LEU A 144 3.45 -2.77 -9.33
N ALA A 145 2.49 -2.85 -8.40
CA ALA A 145 2.04 -4.14 -7.88
C ALA A 145 1.31 -4.98 -8.95
N ARG A 146 0.54 -4.34 -9.84
CA ARG A 146 -0.14 -5.01 -10.97
C ARG A 146 0.86 -5.45 -12.03
N GLU A 147 1.78 -4.58 -12.42
CA GLU A 147 2.83 -4.91 -13.40
C GLU A 147 3.64 -6.13 -12.94
N TYR A 148 4.07 -6.15 -11.68
CA TYR A 148 4.80 -7.28 -11.14
C TYR A 148 3.95 -8.56 -11.04
N ARG A 149 2.68 -8.44 -10.67
CA ARG A 149 1.75 -9.57 -10.63
C ARG A 149 1.55 -10.18 -12.02
N ASP A 150 1.33 -9.34 -13.02
CA ASP A 150 1.06 -9.77 -14.40
C ASP A 150 2.31 -10.39 -15.03
N TYR A 151 3.50 -9.88 -14.67
CA TYR A 151 4.78 -10.52 -15.00
C TYR A 151 4.87 -11.95 -14.43
N ILE A 152 4.55 -12.16 -13.15
CA ILE A 152 4.56 -13.50 -12.54
C ILE A 152 3.58 -14.45 -13.26
N ILE A 153 2.37 -13.97 -13.57
CA ILE A 153 1.36 -14.79 -14.26
C ILE A 153 1.87 -15.23 -15.64
N TYR A 154 2.50 -14.33 -16.37
CA TYR A 154 3.04 -14.62 -17.69
C TYR A 154 4.21 -15.61 -17.63
N ASP A 155 5.09 -15.48 -16.66
CA ASP A 155 6.23 -16.38 -16.44
C ASP A 155 5.78 -17.81 -16.08
N ASP A 156 4.78 -17.93 -15.20
CA ASP A 156 4.19 -19.22 -14.81
C ASP A 156 3.52 -19.91 -16.02
N PHE A 157 2.80 -19.14 -16.85
CA PHE A 157 2.19 -19.63 -18.09
C PHE A 157 3.23 -20.10 -19.11
N LEU A 158 4.33 -19.37 -19.28
CA LEU A 158 5.42 -19.79 -20.17
C LEU A 158 6.04 -21.10 -19.69
N HIS A 159 6.31 -21.22 -18.39
CA HIS A 159 6.88 -22.44 -17.80
C HIS A 159 5.97 -23.67 -17.92
N GLU A 160 4.65 -23.48 -17.87
CA GLU A 160 3.68 -24.58 -18.03
C GLU A 160 3.51 -25.02 -19.50
N ASN A 161 3.60 -24.08 -20.45
CA ASN A 161 3.24 -24.33 -21.86
C ASN A 161 4.42 -24.50 -22.82
N LEU A 162 5.65 -24.17 -22.42
CA LEU A 162 6.84 -24.48 -23.22
C LEU A 162 7.28 -25.91 -22.91
N PRO A 163 7.24 -26.84 -23.89
CA PRO A 163 7.78 -28.18 -23.69
C PRO A 163 9.25 -28.08 -23.29
N SER A 164 9.64 -28.86 -22.27
CA SER A 164 11.02 -29.02 -21.82
C SER A 164 11.87 -29.66 -22.91
N TYR A 165 12.22 -28.90 -23.94
CA TYR A 165 13.23 -29.26 -24.92
C TYR A 165 14.55 -28.61 -24.52
N VAL A 166 15.16 -29.14 -23.45
CA VAL A 166 16.61 -29.36 -23.31
C VAL A 166 16.79 -30.58 -22.42
#